data_AF-A0A7J9C0U7-F1
#
_entry.id   AF-A0A7J9C0U7-F1
#
_cell.length_a   1.000
_cell.length_b   1.000
_cell.length_c   1.000
_cell.angle_alpha   90.00
_cell.angle_beta   90.00
_cell.angle_gamma   90.00
#
_symmetry.space_group_name_H-M   'P 1'
#
loop_
_entity.id
_entity.type
_entity.pdbx_description
1 polymer ?
#
loop_
_entity_poly.entity_id
_entity_poly.type
_entity_poly.pdbx_seq_one_letter_code
_entity_poly.pdbx_strand_id
1 'polypeptide(L)'
;MLSQILIQATRKRDEALMEASRLKYSMAELEKKLNKLDVYCHNLKSGLDECNSNSPYRMGQTHKIHQVKKQDGVIGANEKVVQQFLASVSESRSSIRLLSRSLTMQLRHMGSKVYERISVLLQPYDMKISHSKNPKSLLLYLEALLSKAFFEDFESTGFQKNAVNQILNPIDRCEANYKSFNELQGLTWEEVLNKGTRHFSEEFSKFCDRKMNEIVAMLGWNRAWPEPLLQAFFGASKSVWLVHLLANSVHPGLPIFWVDKGLRFDSVYMEDMDGERTKKLVPSMVRIMITPGFYVYGNVVKCKVICRYSNNVDSSLIDKGLTSSSP
;
A
#
# COMPACT_ATOMS: atom_id res chain seq x y z
N MET A 1 35.73 -37.85 -16.05
CA MET A 1 35.15 -36.49 -16.00
C MET A 1 33.89 -36.36 -16.87
N LEU A 2 33.94 -36.63 -18.18
CA LEU A 2 32.77 -36.56 -19.09
C LEU A 2 31.59 -37.47 -18.71
N SER A 3 31.86 -38.71 -18.29
CA SER A 3 30.82 -39.66 -17.85
C SER A 3 30.05 -39.17 -16.60
N GLN A 4 30.74 -38.58 -15.63
CA GLN A 4 30.09 -38.03 -14.42
C GLN A 4 29.21 -36.82 -14.73
N ILE A 5 29.65 -35.96 -15.66
CA ILE A 5 28.85 -34.80 -16.12
C ILE A 5 27.59 -35.28 -16.85
N LEU A 6 27.70 -36.30 -17.69
CA LEU A 6 26.56 -36.87 -18.40
C LEU A 6 25.53 -37.47 -17.42
N ILE A 7 25.99 -38.23 -16.42
CA ILE A 7 25.14 -38.83 -15.37
C ILE A 7 24.45 -37.75 -14.53
N GLN A 8 25.15 -36.66 -14.22
CA GLN A 8 24.57 -35.56 -13.44
C GLN A 8 23.54 -34.77 -14.27
N ALA A 9 23.80 -34.58 -15.56
CA ALA A 9 22.87 -33.95 -16.49
C ALA A 9 21.61 -34.81 -16.71
N THR A 10 21.76 -36.14 -16.80
CA THR A 10 20.61 -37.03 -16.92
C THR A 10 19.74 -37.00 -15.68
N ARG A 11 20.36 -37.06 -14.50
CA ARG A 11 19.62 -36.98 -13.23
C ARG A 11 18.85 -35.67 -13.06
N LYS A 12 19.48 -34.53 -13.37
CA LYS A 12 18.79 -33.22 -13.31
C LYS A 12 17.60 -33.13 -14.27
N ARG A 13 17.72 -33.72 -15.47
CA ARG A 13 16.63 -33.78 -16.43
C ARG A 13 15.47 -34.63 -15.89
N ASP A 14 15.77 -35.76 -15.27
CA ASP A 14 14.75 -36.67 -14.75
C ASP A 14 14.05 -36.07 -13.51
N GLU A 15 14.79 -35.35 -12.66
CA GLU A 15 14.23 -34.54 -11.56
C GLU A 15 13.31 -33.44 -12.09
N ALA A 16 13.73 -32.71 -13.15
CA ALA A 16 12.89 -31.69 -13.78
C ALA A 16 11.63 -32.27 -14.44
N LEU A 17 11.71 -33.47 -15.03
CA LEU A 17 10.56 -34.17 -15.62
C LEU A 17 9.57 -34.63 -14.55
N MET A 18 10.06 -35.13 -13.41
CA MET A 18 9.20 -35.46 -12.28
C MET A 18 8.49 -34.23 -11.71
N GLU A 19 9.22 -33.12 -11.55
CA GLU A 19 8.63 -31.87 -11.04
C GLU A 19 7.60 -31.29 -12.02
N ALA A 20 7.88 -31.32 -13.33
CA ALA A 20 6.92 -30.92 -14.36
C ALA A 20 5.65 -31.79 -14.33
N SER A 21 5.80 -33.10 -14.09
CA SER A 21 4.66 -34.02 -13.97
C SER A 21 3.83 -33.72 -12.71
N ARG A 22 4.47 -33.40 -11.59
CA ARG A 22 3.82 -32.99 -10.34
C ARG A 22 3.05 -31.68 -10.51
N LEU A 23 3.66 -30.68 -11.15
CA LEU A 23 3.02 -29.40 -11.45
C LEU A 23 1.81 -29.57 -12.38
N LYS A 24 1.93 -30.42 -13.42
CA LYS A 24 0.82 -30.72 -14.33
C LYS A 24 -0.37 -31.35 -13.61
N TYR A 25 -0.12 -32.27 -12.68
CA TYR A 25 -1.16 -32.86 -11.83
C TYR A 25 -1.83 -31.80 -10.94
N SER A 26 -1.04 -30.94 -10.30
CA SER A 26 -1.55 -29.87 -9.45
C SER A 26 -2.40 -28.86 -10.22
N MET A 27 -1.98 -28.51 -11.45
CA MET A 27 -2.73 -27.61 -12.33
C MET A 27 -4.08 -28.21 -12.74
N ALA A 28 -4.12 -29.50 -13.10
CA ALA A 28 -5.37 -30.20 -13.40
C ALA A 28 -6.32 -30.25 -12.19
N GLU A 29 -5.79 -30.42 -10.97
CA GLU A 29 -6.59 -30.39 -9.76
C GLU A 29 -7.16 -28.98 -9.48
N LEU A 30 -6.39 -27.94 -9.73
CA LEU A 30 -6.82 -26.54 -9.63
C LEU A 30 -7.90 -26.21 -10.65
N GLU A 31 -7.75 -26.61 -11.91
CA GLU A 31 -8.78 -26.45 -12.95
C GLU A 31 -10.08 -27.15 -12.54
N LYS A 32 -10.00 -28.36 -11.97
CA LYS A 32 -11.17 -29.07 -11.46
C LYS A 32 -11.84 -28.32 -10.30
N LYS A 33 -11.06 -27.72 -9.40
CA LYS A 33 -11.60 -26.89 -8.30
C LYS A 33 -12.24 -25.60 -8.82
N LEU A 34 -11.64 -24.96 -9.83
CA LEU A 34 -12.19 -23.77 -10.47
C LEU A 34 -13.52 -24.07 -11.15
N ASN A 35 -13.59 -25.14 -11.96
CA ASN A 35 -14.84 -25.55 -12.62
C ASN A 35 -15.95 -25.89 -11.60
N LYS A 36 -15.62 -26.55 -10.49
CA LYS A 36 -16.58 -26.81 -9.41
C LYS A 36 -17.10 -25.52 -8.78
N LEU A 37 -16.21 -24.55 -8.56
CA LEU A 37 -16.59 -23.26 -8.00
C LEU A 37 -17.48 -22.47 -8.96
N ASP A 38 -17.18 -22.52 -10.25
CA ASP A 38 -17.95 -21.84 -11.28
C ASP A 38 -19.38 -22.42 -11.38
N VAL A 39 -19.50 -23.76 -11.37
CA VAL A 39 -20.79 -24.44 -11.28
C VAL A 39 -21.53 -24.09 -9.99
N TYR A 40 -20.83 -24.00 -8.86
CA TYR A 40 -21.44 -23.61 -7.59
C TYR A 40 -21.97 -22.18 -7.63
N CYS A 41 -21.21 -21.23 -8.19
CA CYS A 41 -21.66 -19.85 -8.41
C CYS A 41 -22.87 -19.79 -9.34
N HIS A 42 -22.88 -20.58 -10.42
CA HIS A 42 -24.02 -20.70 -11.32
C HIS A 42 -25.27 -21.26 -10.62
N ASN A 43 -25.12 -22.32 -9.82
CA ASN A 43 -26.22 -22.94 -9.07
C ASN A 43 -26.78 -22.02 -7.98
N LEU A 44 -25.91 -21.27 -7.29
CA LEU A 44 -26.32 -20.24 -6.35
C LEU A 44 -27.11 -19.13 -7.04
N LYS A 45 -26.65 -18.70 -8.22
CA LYS A 45 -27.34 -17.69 -9.03
C LYS A 45 -28.72 -18.19 -9.47
N SER A 46 -28.81 -19.40 -10.01
CA SER A 46 -30.09 -19.99 -10.44
C SER A 46 -31.04 -20.24 -9.26
N GLY A 47 -30.53 -20.71 -8.12
CA GLY A 47 -31.33 -20.89 -6.91
C GLY A 47 -31.87 -19.56 -6.36
N LEU A 48 -31.09 -18.49 -6.47
CA LEU A 48 -31.54 -17.14 -6.10
C LEU A 48 -32.67 -16.65 -7.04
N ASP A 49 -32.55 -16.92 -8.34
CA ASP A 49 -33.57 -16.58 -9.34
C ASP A 49 -34.88 -17.38 -9.15
N GLU A 50 -34.78 -18.65 -8.74
CA GLU A 50 -35.91 -19.53 -8.47
C GLU A 50 -36.66 -19.14 -7.18
N CYS A 51 -35.92 -18.80 -6.11
CA CYS A 51 -36.52 -18.24 -4.89
C CYS A 51 -37.23 -16.90 -5.13
N ASN A 52 -36.73 -16.07 -6.05
CA ASN A 52 -37.38 -14.82 -6.43
C ASN A 52 -38.69 -15.05 -7.22
N SER A 53 -38.82 -16.22 -7.86
CA SER A 53 -39.97 -16.56 -8.73
C SER A 53 -41.14 -17.20 -7.97
N ASN A 54 -40.91 -17.85 -6.82
CA ASN A 54 -41.90 -18.65 -6.09
C ASN A 54 -42.48 -17.99 -4.81
N SER A 55 -42.32 -16.67 -4.62
CA SER A 55 -42.89 -15.98 -3.45
C SER A 55 -44.43 -15.87 -3.54
N PRO A 56 -45.22 -16.34 -2.55
CA PRO A 56 -46.70 -16.37 -2.61
C PRO A 56 -47.40 -15.00 -2.45
N TYR A 57 -46.66 -13.90 -2.29
CA TYR A 57 -47.24 -12.58 -2.07
C TYR A 57 -47.14 -11.73 -3.35
N ARG A 58 -48.06 -11.96 -4.29
CA ARG A 58 -48.35 -11.01 -5.39
C ARG A 58 -49.84 -10.65 -5.41
N MET A 59 -50.14 -9.42 -5.05
CA MET A 59 -51.42 -8.77 -5.30
C MET A 59 -51.15 -7.36 -5.86
N GLY A 60 -51.76 -7.06 -7.01
CA GLY A 60 -52.06 -5.68 -7.43
C GLY A 60 -51.01 -4.98 -8.31
N GLN A 61 -51.47 -4.51 -9.47
CA GLN A 61 -50.70 -3.92 -10.56
C GLN A 61 -50.08 -2.54 -10.29
N THR A 62 -49.09 -2.24 -11.14
CA THR A 62 -48.59 -0.91 -11.54
C THR A 62 -47.79 -0.08 -10.53
N HIS A 63 -46.50 -0.40 -10.37
CA HIS A 63 -45.43 0.61 -10.38
C HIS A 63 -44.12 -0.01 -10.91
N LYS A 64 -43.50 0.66 -11.89
CA LYS A 64 -42.22 0.31 -12.48
C LYS A 64 -41.08 0.43 -11.44
N ILE A 65 -39.96 -0.25 -11.72
CA ILE A 65 -38.59 -0.05 -11.19
C ILE A 65 -38.32 -0.74 -9.82
N HIS A 66 -37.22 -1.53 -9.74
CA HIS A 66 -36.34 -1.75 -8.56
C HIS A 66 -35.84 -3.20 -8.25
N GLN A 67 -35.54 -4.05 -9.22
CA GLN A 67 -34.68 -5.22 -8.91
C GLN A 67 -33.41 -5.39 -9.78
N VAL A 68 -33.28 -4.66 -10.89
CA VAL A 68 -31.98 -4.54 -11.59
C VAL A 68 -30.98 -3.64 -10.84
N LYS A 69 -31.45 -2.79 -9.91
CA LYS A 69 -30.63 -1.76 -9.23
C LYS A 69 -29.78 -2.24 -8.05
N LYS A 70 -29.94 -3.45 -7.49
CA LYS A 70 -29.14 -3.85 -6.31
C LYS A 70 -27.74 -4.32 -6.67
N GLN A 71 -27.54 -5.03 -7.79
CA GLN A 71 -26.19 -5.37 -8.26
C GLN A 71 -25.49 -4.16 -8.89
N ASP A 72 -26.17 -3.38 -9.73
CA ASP A 72 -25.64 -2.10 -10.23
C ASP A 72 -25.36 -1.09 -9.10
N GLY A 73 -26.20 -1.07 -8.06
CA GLY A 73 -26.05 -0.19 -6.92
C GLY A 73 -24.89 -0.59 -6.00
N VAL A 74 -24.63 -1.89 -5.81
CA VAL A 74 -23.46 -2.37 -5.05
C VAL A 74 -22.17 -2.15 -5.84
N ILE A 75 -22.17 -2.40 -7.15
CA ILE A 75 -21.03 -2.11 -8.02
C ILE A 75 -20.75 -0.60 -8.06
N GLY A 76 -21.78 0.24 -8.22
CA GLY A 76 -21.65 1.70 -8.19
C GLY A 76 -21.28 2.26 -6.80
N ALA A 77 -21.74 1.64 -5.72
CA ALA A 77 -21.33 2.00 -4.36
C ALA A 77 -19.85 1.68 -4.12
N ASN A 78 -19.39 0.50 -4.55
CA ASN A 78 -17.97 0.14 -4.48
C ASN A 78 -17.13 1.06 -5.37
N GLU A 79 -17.61 1.44 -6.56
CA GLU A 79 -16.93 2.40 -7.43
C GLU A 79 -16.77 3.78 -6.75
N LYS A 80 -17.82 4.28 -6.10
CA LYS A 80 -17.75 5.52 -5.32
C LYS A 80 -16.71 5.43 -4.19
N VAL A 81 -16.74 4.34 -3.42
CA VAL A 81 -15.77 4.10 -2.34
C VAL A 81 -14.34 4.04 -2.89
N VAL A 82 -14.13 3.40 -4.06
CA VAL A 82 -12.83 3.34 -4.74
C VAL A 82 -12.36 4.74 -5.14
N GLN A 83 -13.23 5.57 -5.72
CA GLN A 83 -12.87 6.95 -6.07
C GLN A 83 -12.47 7.76 -4.83
N GLN A 84 -13.23 7.64 -3.73
CA GLN A 84 -12.90 8.28 -2.45
C GLN A 84 -11.60 7.73 -1.86
N PHE A 85 -11.32 6.44 -2.03
CA PHE A 85 -10.08 5.81 -1.59
C PHE A 85 -8.88 6.36 -2.35
N LEU A 86 -8.95 6.44 -3.69
CA LEU A 86 -7.89 7.00 -4.52
C LEU A 86 -7.62 8.47 -4.18
N ALA A 87 -8.67 9.26 -3.97
CA ALA A 87 -8.55 10.64 -3.51
C ALA A 87 -7.89 10.73 -2.12
N SER A 88 -8.29 9.88 -1.18
CA SER A 88 -7.74 9.84 0.17
C SER A 88 -6.27 9.37 0.18
N VAL A 89 -5.88 8.44 -0.70
CA VAL A 89 -4.47 8.03 -0.86
C VAL A 89 -3.64 9.18 -1.42
N SER A 90 -4.17 9.95 -2.38
CA SER A 90 -3.50 11.15 -2.89
C SER A 90 -3.34 12.23 -1.80
N GLU A 91 -4.39 12.44 -1.01
CA GLU A 91 -4.40 13.42 0.08
C GLU A 91 -3.42 13.01 1.20
N SER A 92 -3.42 11.75 1.61
CA SER A 92 -2.48 11.25 2.64
C SER A 92 -1.02 11.42 2.23
N ARG A 93 -0.68 11.13 0.98
CA ARG A 93 0.67 11.38 0.43
C ARG A 93 1.03 12.87 0.49
N SER A 94 0.09 13.75 0.15
CA SER A 94 0.29 15.20 0.17
C SER A 94 0.44 15.75 1.60
N SER A 95 -0.38 15.27 2.52
CA SER A 95 -0.37 15.63 3.93
C SER A 95 0.90 15.14 4.65
N ILE A 96 1.36 13.90 4.39
CA ILE A 96 2.66 13.41 4.91
C ILE A 96 3.82 14.25 4.35
N ARG A 97 3.79 14.62 3.07
CA ARG A 97 4.80 15.50 2.49
C ARG A 97 4.79 16.89 3.14
N LEU A 98 3.61 17.44 3.45
CA LEU A 98 3.48 18.71 4.18
C LEU A 98 4.09 18.59 5.57
N LEU A 99 3.77 17.54 6.33
CA LEU A 99 4.38 17.25 7.62
C LEU A 99 5.91 17.11 7.52
N SER A 100 6.41 16.42 6.49
CA SER A 100 7.84 16.26 6.22
C SER A 100 8.52 17.61 6.00
N ARG A 101 7.87 18.54 5.28
CA ARG A 101 8.37 19.92 5.08
C ARG A 101 8.37 20.71 6.38
N SER A 102 7.28 20.66 7.15
CA SER A 102 7.18 21.33 8.45
C SER A 102 8.27 20.84 9.42
N LEU A 103 8.49 19.53 9.50
CA LEU A 103 9.58 18.96 10.29
C LEU A 103 10.95 19.42 9.78
N THR A 104 11.19 19.39 8.47
CA THR A 104 12.45 19.86 7.87
C THR A 104 12.76 21.32 8.23
N MET A 105 11.75 22.18 8.29
CA MET A 105 11.92 23.58 8.72
C MET A 105 12.32 23.65 10.19
N GLN A 106 11.66 22.89 11.06
CA GLN A 106 11.99 22.84 12.49
C GLN A 106 13.37 22.24 12.75
N LEU A 107 13.79 21.24 11.96
CA LEU A 107 15.12 20.61 12.05
C LEU A 107 16.28 21.59 11.86
N ARG A 108 16.08 22.73 11.17
CA ARG A 108 17.13 23.77 11.05
C ARG A 108 17.47 24.42 12.38
N HIS A 109 16.54 24.40 13.31
CA HIS A 109 16.67 24.97 14.65
C HIS A 109 16.96 23.89 15.72
N MET A 110 17.06 22.62 15.29
CA MET A 110 17.41 21.48 16.14
C MET A 110 18.91 21.20 16.03
N GLY A 111 19.54 20.81 17.14
CA GLY A 111 20.97 20.47 17.19
C GLY A 111 21.33 19.19 16.42
N SER A 112 22.63 18.84 16.40
CA SER A 112 23.16 17.70 15.63
C SER A 112 22.53 16.34 15.98
N LYS A 113 22.08 16.16 17.22
CA LYS A 113 21.53 14.88 17.73
C LYS A 113 20.39 14.32 16.87
N VAL A 114 19.48 15.18 16.39
CA VAL A 114 18.35 14.71 15.56
C VAL A 114 18.83 14.25 14.18
N TYR A 115 19.82 14.95 13.60
CA TYR A 115 20.43 14.55 12.33
C TYR A 115 21.21 13.24 12.44
N GLU A 116 21.91 13.03 13.56
CA GLU A 116 22.58 11.75 13.86
C GLU A 116 21.55 10.62 13.92
N ARG A 117 20.41 10.85 14.60
CA ARG A 117 19.30 9.88 14.66
C ARG A 117 18.74 9.54 13.27
N ILE A 118 18.47 10.54 12.44
CA ILE A 118 17.99 10.32 11.06
C ILE A 118 19.05 9.57 10.25
N SER A 119 20.33 9.89 10.42
CA SER A 119 21.43 9.19 9.72
C SER A 119 21.49 7.71 10.09
N VAL A 120 21.29 7.36 11.37
CA VAL A 120 21.19 5.97 11.85
C VAL A 120 19.97 5.27 11.24
N LEU A 121 18.81 5.92 11.19
CA LEU A 121 17.59 5.35 10.59
C LEU A 121 17.73 5.09 9.09
N LEU A 122 18.58 5.86 8.40
CA LEU A 122 18.83 5.75 6.97
C LEU A 122 20.01 4.83 6.60
N GLN A 123 20.85 4.46 7.58
CA GLN A 123 21.98 3.55 7.39
C GLN A 123 21.58 2.23 6.70
N PRO A 124 20.46 1.56 7.07
CA PRO A 124 20.05 0.31 6.42
C PRO A 124 19.80 0.45 4.92
N TYR A 125 19.55 1.65 4.40
CA TYR A 125 19.26 1.93 2.99
C TYR A 125 20.48 2.45 2.20
N ASP A 126 21.67 2.45 2.82
CA ASP A 126 22.92 3.01 2.27
C ASP A 126 22.78 4.48 1.86
N MET A 127 22.03 5.26 2.63
CA MET A 127 21.73 6.66 2.31
C MET A 127 22.57 7.58 3.19
N LYS A 128 23.34 8.47 2.56
CA LYS A 128 24.20 9.42 3.26
C LYS A 128 23.50 10.78 3.33
N ILE A 129 23.31 11.30 4.55
CA ILE A 129 22.88 12.68 4.77
C ILE A 129 24.14 13.54 4.87
N SER A 130 24.18 14.65 4.15
CA SER A 130 25.21 15.67 4.34
C SER A 130 24.53 16.98 4.69
N HIS A 131 25.02 17.64 5.75
CA HIS A 131 24.48 18.91 6.26
C HIS A 131 24.38 20.01 5.19
N SER A 132 25.16 19.94 4.10
CA SER A 132 25.26 20.96 3.06
C SER A 132 24.70 20.60 1.68
N LYS A 133 24.34 19.34 1.38
CA LYS A 133 24.26 18.92 -0.04
C LYS A 133 22.89 18.77 -0.68
N ASN A 134 21.76 18.62 0.02
CA ASN A 134 20.45 18.71 -0.66
C ASN A 134 19.24 18.77 0.31
N PRO A 135 18.60 19.93 0.53
CA PRO A 135 17.39 19.99 1.37
C PRO A 135 16.22 19.18 0.78
N LYS A 136 16.19 18.98 -0.55
CA LYS A 136 15.15 18.18 -1.21
C LYS A 136 15.30 16.68 -0.94
N SER A 137 16.54 16.17 -0.78
CA SER A 137 16.77 14.76 -0.49
C SER A 137 16.41 14.42 0.95
N LEU A 138 16.77 15.29 1.92
CA LEU A 138 16.36 15.10 3.32
C LEU A 138 14.84 15.08 3.45
N LEU A 139 14.13 15.94 2.71
CA LEU A 139 12.67 15.96 2.67
C LEU A 139 12.10 14.59 2.24
N LEU A 140 12.61 14.01 1.16
CA LEU A 140 12.15 12.69 0.68
C LEU A 140 12.45 11.58 1.69
N TYR A 141 13.56 11.68 2.42
CA TYR A 141 13.95 10.66 3.39
C TYR A 141 13.06 10.72 4.64
N LEU A 142 12.71 11.94 5.07
CA LEU A 142 11.70 12.13 6.11
C LEU A 142 10.32 11.66 5.63
N GLU A 143 9.94 11.95 4.38
CA GLU A 143 8.69 11.45 3.79
C GLU A 143 8.64 9.91 3.83
N ALA A 144 9.76 9.23 3.55
CA ALA A 144 9.87 7.77 3.65
C ALA A 144 9.71 7.24 5.09
N LEU A 145 10.44 7.84 6.05
CA LEU A 145 10.38 7.44 7.45
C LEU A 145 8.99 7.65 8.05
N LEU A 146 8.38 8.80 7.77
CA LEU A 146 7.03 9.11 8.22
C LEU A 146 6.00 8.22 7.54
N SER A 147 6.08 8.00 6.23
CA SER A 147 5.16 7.08 5.55
C SER A 147 5.25 5.67 6.13
N LYS A 148 6.46 5.19 6.43
CA LYS A 148 6.64 3.91 7.10
C LYS A 148 5.96 3.90 8.47
N ALA A 149 6.19 4.92 9.29
CA ALA A 149 5.58 5.04 10.62
C ALA A 149 4.05 5.10 10.53
N PHE A 150 3.48 5.96 9.68
CA PHE A 150 2.04 6.15 9.58
C PHE A 150 1.30 4.92 9.09
N PHE A 151 1.85 4.19 8.11
CA PHE A 151 1.22 3.01 7.52
C PHE A 151 1.65 1.68 8.18
N GLU A 152 2.50 1.71 9.22
CA GLU A 152 2.82 0.50 9.99
C GLU A 152 1.52 -0.09 10.59
N ASP A 153 1.31 -1.38 10.36
CA ASP A 153 0.13 -2.15 10.78
C ASP A 153 -1.19 -1.75 10.12
N PHE A 154 -1.13 -1.17 8.92
CA PHE A 154 -2.31 -0.78 8.14
C PHE A 154 -3.33 -1.92 7.93
N GLU A 155 -2.90 -3.18 7.82
CA GLU A 155 -3.85 -4.31 7.67
C GLU A 155 -4.54 -4.70 8.99
N SER A 156 -4.01 -4.23 10.12
CA SER A 156 -4.58 -4.50 11.44
C SER A 156 -5.61 -3.44 11.81
N THR A 157 -6.65 -3.87 12.53
CA THR A 157 -7.69 -2.98 13.03
C THR A 157 -7.10 -1.86 13.88
N GLY A 158 -7.35 -0.61 13.51
CA GLY A 158 -6.85 0.56 14.22
C GLY A 158 -5.32 0.71 14.24
N PHE A 159 -4.58 0.10 13.30
CA PHE A 159 -3.11 0.13 13.25
C PHE A 159 -2.45 -0.44 14.52
N GLN A 160 -2.92 -1.60 14.98
CA GLN A 160 -2.38 -2.26 16.16
C GLN A 160 -2.23 -3.76 15.90
N LYS A 161 -0.97 -4.27 15.94
CA LYS A 161 -0.70 -5.71 15.93
C LYS A 161 -1.50 -6.38 17.04
N ASN A 162 -2.24 -7.44 16.69
CA ASN A 162 -3.08 -8.23 17.59
C ASN A 162 -4.36 -7.53 18.10
N ALA A 163 -4.78 -6.42 17.51
CA ALA A 163 -6.11 -5.89 17.80
C ALA A 163 -7.20 -6.88 17.35
N VAL A 164 -8.19 -7.06 18.22
CA VAL A 164 -9.31 -7.96 17.94
C VAL A 164 -10.37 -7.20 17.15
N ASN A 165 -10.79 -7.75 16.02
CA ASN A 165 -11.96 -7.23 15.31
C ASN A 165 -13.21 -7.43 16.16
N GLN A 166 -13.79 -6.33 16.61
CA GLN A 166 -15.04 -6.37 17.39
C GLN A 166 -16.24 -6.74 16.52
N ILE A 167 -16.20 -6.35 15.23
CA ILE A 167 -17.25 -6.65 14.26
C ILE A 167 -16.78 -7.81 13.37
N LEU A 168 -17.34 -8.99 13.62
CA LEU A 168 -16.99 -10.22 12.89
C LEU A 168 -17.69 -10.29 11.52
N ASN A 169 -18.90 -9.77 11.41
CA ASN A 169 -19.65 -9.73 10.16
C ASN A 169 -18.98 -8.75 9.17
N PRO A 170 -18.54 -9.22 7.99
CA PRO A 170 -17.89 -8.35 7.01
C PRO A 170 -18.75 -7.18 6.53
N ILE A 171 -20.07 -7.36 6.42
CA ILE A 171 -20.98 -6.31 5.93
C ILE A 171 -21.07 -5.19 6.97
N ASP A 172 -21.40 -5.54 8.22
CA ASP A 172 -21.50 -4.58 9.33
C ASP A 172 -20.17 -3.85 9.55
N ARG A 173 -19.04 -4.55 9.38
CA ARG A 173 -17.70 -3.96 9.45
C ARG A 173 -17.50 -2.91 8.36
N CYS A 174 -17.88 -3.23 7.12
CA CYS A 174 -17.76 -2.31 5.99
C CYS A 174 -18.60 -1.05 6.21
N GLU A 175 -19.85 -1.22 6.64
CA GLU A 175 -20.77 -0.13 6.93
C GLU A 175 -20.27 0.75 8.09
N ALA A 176 -19.78 0.15 9.17
CA ALA A 176 -19.20 0.88 10.30
C ALA A 176 -18.00 1.73 9.89
N ASN A 177 -17.06 1.16 9.12
CA ASN A 177 -15.89 1.89 8.63
C ASN A 177 -16.30 3.05 7.69
N TYR A 178 -17.25 2.82 6.78
CA TYR A 178 -17.74 3.86 5.88
C TYR A 178 -18.47 4.98 6.64
N LYS A 179 -19.25 4.63 7.67
CA LYS A 179 -19.90 5.59 8.56
C LYS A 179 -18.87 6.47 9.27
N SER A 180 -17.87 5.87 9.91
CA SER A 180 -16.79 6.61 10.56
C SER A 180 -16.00 7.48 9.59
N PHE A 181 -15.82 7.04 8.34
CA PHE A 181 -15.20 7.87 7.29
C PHE A 181 -16.03 9.13 7.03
N ASN A 182 -17.35 8.98 6.86
CA ASN A 182 -18.24 10.12 6.59
C ASN A 182 -18.31 11.12 7.76
N GLU A 183 -18.20 10.63 9.00
CA GLU A 183 -18.15 11.47 10.20
C GLU A 183 -16.84 12.25 10.29
N LEU A 184 -15.72 11.63 9.94
CA LEU A 184 -14.39 12.23 10.11
C LEU A 184 -13.91 13.04 8.90
N GLN A 185 -14.39 12.78 7.68
CA GLN A 185 -13.90 13.47 6.47
C GLN A 185 -14.01 14.99 6.57
N GLY A 186 -15.07 15.50 7.23
CA GLY A 186 -15.32 16.94 7.41
C GLY A 186 -14.53 17.59 8.54
N LEU A 187 -13.89 16.81 9.42
CA LEU A 187 -13.29 17.32 10.66
C LEU A 187 -12.13 18.30 10.40
N THR A 188 -12.26 19.53 10.90
CA THR A 188 -11.26 20.59 10.70
C THR A 188 -10.27 20.70 11.86
N TRP A 189 -9.15 21.40 11.63
CA TRP A 189 -8.18 21.69 12.69
C TRP A 189 -8.77 22.56 13.80
N GLU A 190 -9.58 23.57 13.44
CA GLU A 190 -10.22 24.49 14.39
C GLU A 190 -11.17 23.75 15.36
N GLU A 191 -11.94 22.79 14.85
CA GLU A 191 -12.81 21.95 15.67
C GLU A 191 -12.01 21.08 16.66
N VAL A 192 -10.88 20.53 16.21
CA VAL A 192 -9.99 19.71 17.06
C VAL A 192 -9.27 20.56 18.09
N LEU A 193 -8.84 21.77 17.77
CA LEU A 193 -8.28 22.70 18.75
C LEU A 193 -9.27 23.03 19.87
N ASN A 194 -10.55 23.18 19.54
CA ASN A 194 -11.58 23.54 20.51
C ASN A 194 -12.06 22.37 21.38
N LYS A 195 -12.23 21.17 20.80
CA LYS A 195 -12.89 20.04 21.48
C LYS A 195 -11.99 18.82 21.72
N GLY A 196 -10.81 18.78 21.09
CA GLY A 196 -9.92 17.63 21.06
C GLY A 196 -10.39 16.52 20.12
N THR A 197 -9.47 15.68 19.66
CA THR A 197 -9.73 14.54 18.75
C THR A 197 -10.67 13.50 19.36
N ARG A 198 -10.54 13.24 20.67
CA ARG A 198 -11.35 12.24 21.40
C ARG A 198 -12.85 12.55 21.38
N HIS A 199 -13.24 13.82 21.25
CA HIS A 199 -14.64 14.21 21.13
C HIS A 199 -15.31 13.63 19.87
N PHE A 200 -14.54 13.47 18.80
CA PHE A 200 -15.04 13.02 17.50
C PHE A 200 -14.86 11.52 17.29
N SER A 201 -13.73 10.96 17.73
CA SER A 201 -13.49 9.51 17.69
C SER A 201 -12.39 9.11 18.67
N GLU A 202 -12.72 8.19 19.58
CA GLU A 202 -11.75 7.66 20.54
C GLU A 202 -10.65 6.84 19.86
N GLU A 203 -11.00 6.03 18.85
CA GLU A 203 -10.05 5.21 18.11
C GLU A 203 -9.07 6.06 17.32
N PHE A 204 -9.57 7.09 16.64
CA PHE A 204 -8.73 8.06 15.93
C PHE A 204 -7.83 8.85 16.89
N SER A 205 -8.35 9.27 18.04
CA SER A 205 -7.53 9.93 19.07
C SER A 205 -6.38 9.04 19.53
N LYS A 206 -6.67 7.77 19.85
CA LYS A 206 -5.64 6.80 20.25
C LYS A 206 -4.62 6.55 19.14
N PHE A 207 -5.04 6.56 17.87
CA PHE A 207 -4.14 6.48 16.73
C PHE A 207 -3.20 7.69 16.66
N CYS A 208 -3.72 8.91 16.78
CA CYS A 208 -2.93 10.14 16.84
C CYS A 208 -1.90 10.10 17.98
N ASP A 209 -2.31 9.71 19.19
CA ASP A 209 -1.41 9.64 20.34
C ASP A 209 -0.26 8.65 20.09
N ARG A 210 -0.56 7.48 19.54
CA ARG A 210 0.46 6.48 19.17
C ARG A 210 1.43 7.01 18.13
N LYS A 211 0.92 7.56 17.02
CA LYS A 211 1.78 8.05 15.93
C LYS A 211 2.60 9.27 16.34
N MET A 212 2.06 10.14 17.18
CA MET A 212 2.81 11.24 17.77
C MET A 212 3.99 10.72 18.60
N ASN A 213 3.72 9.81 19.54
CA ASN A 213 4.75 9.22 20.40
C ASN A 213 5.81 8.46 19.59
N GLU A 214 5.38 7.71 18.57
CA GLU A 214 6.26 6.96 17.67
C GLU A 214 7.23 7.91 16.92
N ILE A 215 6.71 9.00 16.34
CA ILE A 215 7.53 9.99 15.62
C ILE A 215 8.48 10.72 16.57
N VAL A 216 8.00 11.14 17.74
CA VAL A 216 8.81 11.79 18.77
C VAL A 216 9.95 10.88 19.21
N ALA A 217 9.67 9.61 19.48
CA ALA A 217 10.69 8.62 19.86
C ALA A 217 11.67 8.32 18.72
N MET A 218 11.16 8.12 17.50
CA MET A 218 11.96 7.86 16.30
C MET A 218 12.98 8.98 16.04
N LEU A 219 12.55 10.25 16.13
CA LEU A 219 13.40 11.41 15.87
C LEU A 219 14.19 11.88 17.10
N GLY A 220 13.91 11.34 18.30
CA GLY A 220 14.47 11.85 19.55
C GLY A 220 14.06 13.30 19.81
N TRP A 221 12.81 13.64 19.48
CA TRP A 221 12.32 15.01 19.54
C TRP A 221 12.07 15.44 20.99
N ASN A 222 12.70 16.55 21.42
CA ASN A 222 12.72 16.95 22.83
C ASN A 222 12.12 18.34 23.08
N ARG A 223 11.42 18.92 22.10
CA ARG A 223 10.76 20.23 22.22
C ARG A 223 9.27 20.10 21.93
N ALA A 224 8.47 20.98 22.54
CA ALA A 224 7.07 21.12 22.20
C ALA A 224 6.92 21.45 20.70
N TRP A 225 5.90 20.86 20.07
CA TRP A 225 5.62 21.12 18.66
C TRP A 225 4.87 22.45 18.53
N PRO A 226 5.34 23.39 17.67
CA PRO A 226 4.59 24.60 17.41
C PRO A 226 3.28 24.26 16.67
N GLU A 227 2.28 25.13 16.78
CA GLU A 227 0.95 24.91 16.22
C GLU A 227 0.95 24.52 14.73
N PRO A 228 1.73 25.16 13.83
CA PRO A 228 1.76 24.74 12.42
C PRO A 228 2.28 23.31 12.20
N LEU A 229 3.15 22.82 13.08
CA LEU A 229 3.63 21.44 13.03
C LEU A 229 2.56 20.47 13.54
N LEU A 230 1.84 20.83 14.60
CA LEU A 230 0.70 20.06 15.10
C LEU A 230 -0.43 19.98 14.07
N GLN A 231 -0.73 21.09 13.39
CA GLN A 231 -1.71 21.13 12.31
C GLN A 231 -1.31 20.23 11.13
N ALA A 232 -0.04 20.28 10.71
CA ALA A 232 0.47 19.42 9.65
C ALA A 232 0.42 17.93 10.06
N PHE A 233 0.71 17.63 11.33
CA PHE A 233 0.59 16.28 11.87
C PHE A 233 -0.85 15.79 11.93
N PHE A 234 -1.78 16.64 12.36
CA PHE A 234 -3.19 16.31 12.33
C PHE A 234 -3.67 16.00 10.91
N GLY A 235 -3.28 16.82 9.93
CA GLY A 235 -3.59 16.56 8.51
C GLY A 235 -3.08 15.20 8.04
N ALA A 236 -1.82 14.86 8.34
CA ALA A 236 -1.24 13.56 8.02
C ALA A 236 -1.95 12.39 8.73
N SER A 237 -2.18 12.50 10.03
CA SER A 237 -2.88 11.48 10.82
C SER A 237 -4.30 11.25 10.33
N LYS A 238 -5.07 12.32 10.14
CA LYS A 238 -6.45 12.26 9.65
C LYS A 238 -6.51 11.61 8.28
N SER A 239 -5.71 12.09 7.33
CA SER A 239 -5.75 11.57 5.95
C SER A 239 -5.37 10.08 5.88
N VAL A 240 -4.37 9.61 6.64
CA VAL A 240 -4.02 8.19 6.72
C VAL A 240 -5.13 7.35 7.38
N TRP A 241 -5.74 7.87 8.44
CA TRP A 241 -6.88 7.21 9.09
C TRP A 241 -8.07 7.05 8.14
N LEU A 242 -8.38 8.07 7.33
CA LEU A 242 -9.45 8.00 6.33
C LEU A 242 -9.15 6.95 5.24
N VAL A 243 -7.89 6.81 4.80
CA VAL A 243 -7.47 5.74 3.88
C VAL A 243 -7.74 4.36 4.49
N HIS A 244 -7.43 4.18 5.78
CA HIS A 244 -7.67 2.93 6.51
C HIS A 244 -9.15 2.58 6.60
N LEU A 245 -9.99 3.57 6.95
CA LEU A 245 -11.44 3.38 7.00
C LEU A 245 -12.00 3.00 5.63
N LEU A 246 -11.58 3.68 4.56
CA LEU A 246 -12.04 3.35 3.21
C LEU A 246 -11.57 1.97 2.75
N ALA A 247 -10.30 1.61 2.99
CA ALA A 247 -9.80 0.28 2.68
C ALA A 247 -10.58 -0.84 3.37
N ASN A 248 -11.10 -0.58 4.57
CA ASN A 248 -11.89 -1.53 5.37
C ASN A 248 -13.42 -1.38 5.18
N SER A 249 -13.86 -0.42 4.38
CA SER A 249 -15.28 -0.22 4.00
C SER A 249 -15.74 -1.11 2.84
N VAL A 250 -14.86 -1.99 2.36
CA VAL A 250 -15.16 -2.98 1.32
C VAL A 250 -14.67 -4.37 1.74
N HIS A 251 -15.23 -5.40 1.09
CA HIS A 251 -14.86 -6.79 1.34
C HIS A 251 -14.55 -7.56 0.04
N PRO A 252 -13.37 -8.21 -0.08
CA PRO A 252 -12.22 -8.10 0.83
C PRO A 252 -11.68 -6.67 0.88
N GLY A 253 -11.02 -6.30 1.99
CA GLY A 253 -10.45 -4.96 2.15
C GLY A 253 -9.33 -4.69 1.16
N LEU A 254 -9.03 -3.42 0.90
CA LEU A 254 -7.99 -3.03 -0.07
C LEU A 254 -6.60 -3.20 0.55
N PRO A 255 -5.77 -4.15 0.07
CA PRO A 255 -4.50 -4.46 0.71
C PRO A 255 -3.42 -3.47 0.29
N ILE A 256 -2.56 -3.17 1.26
CA ILE A 256 -1.34 -2.37 1.10
C ILE A 256 -0.19 -3.29 0.67
N PHE A 257 0.74 -2.78 -0.12
CA PHE A 257 1.99 -3.48 -0.40
C PHE A 257 3.21 -2.60 -0.19
N TRP A 258 4.30 -3.27 0.19
CA TRP A 258 5.60 -2.70 0.50
C TRP A 258 6.64 -3.29 -0.42
N VAL A 259 7.67 -2.50 -0.73
CA VAL A 259 8.81 -2.98 -1.52
C VAL A 259 10.09 -2.85 -0.70
N ASP A 260 10.84 -3.93 -0.65
CA ASP A 260 12.08 -3.99 0.11
C ASP A 260 13.27 -3.41 -0.67
N LYS A 261 14.28 -3.00 0.10
CA LYS A 261 15.59 -2.61 -0.45
C LYS A 261 16.16 -3.77 -1.28
N GLY A 262 16.63 -3.46 -2.48
CA GLY A 262 17.28 -4.42 -3.38
C GLY A 262 16.31 -5.11 -4.34
N LEU A 263 14.99 -4.94 -4.18
CA LEU A 263 14.02 -5.44 -5.14
C LEU A 263 14.23 -4.75 -6.51
N ARG A 264 14.07 -5.49 -7.60
CA ARG A 264 14.15 -4.91 -8.95
C ARG A 264 13.02 -3.91 -9.16
N PHE A 265 13.33 -2.81 -9.83
CA PHE A 265 12.32 -1.82 -10.20
C PHE A 265 11.32 -2.43 -11.20
N ASP A 266 10.03 -2.27 -10.93
CA ASP A 266 8.94 -2.66 -11.82
C ASP A 266 8.02 -1.46 -12.05
N SER A 267 7.98 -0.95 -13.27
CA SER A 267 7.17 0.22 -13.63
C SER A 267 5.66 0.01 -13.52
N VAL A 268 5.17 -1.25 -13.45
CA VAL A 268 3.74 -1.54 -13.25
C VAL A 268 3.34 -1.19 -11.82
N TYR A 269 4.20 -1.47 -10.83
CA TYR A 269 3.91 -1.29 -9.41
C TYR A 269 4.61 -0.08 -8.78
N MET A 270 5.63 0.47 -9.43
CA MET A 270 6.52 1.46 -8.83
C MET A 270 6.66 2.74 -9.68
N GLU A 271 6.77 3.87 -9.01
CA GLU A 271 7.10 5.17 -9.58
C GLU A 271 8.43 5.66 -8.98
N ASP A 272 9.43 5.95 -9.83
CA ASP A 272 10.74 6.43 -9.40
C ASP A 272 10.75 7.94 -9.17
N MET A 273 11.01 8.35 -7.93
CA MET A 273 10.96 9.74 -7.48
C MET A 273 12.21 10.57 -7.86
N ASP A 274 13.31 9.94 -8.28
CA ASP A 274 14.55 10.65 -8.66
C ASP A 274 14.75 10.70 -10.19
N GLY A 275 13.87 10.03 -10.97
CA GLY A 275 14.01 9.83 -12.42
C GLY A 275 14.13 11.11 -13.26
N GLU A 276 13.63 12.24 -12.77
CA GLU A 276 13.74 13.53 -13.48
C GLU A 276 15.18 14.07 -13.54
N ARG A 277 16.03 13.70 -12.56
CA ARG A 277 17.45 14.09 -12.50
C ARG A 277 18.35 13.17 -13.32
N THR A 278 17.84 11.99 -13.66
CA THR A 278 18.59 10.86 -14.23
C THR A 278 17.92 10.35 -15.51
N LYS A 279 17.41 11.27 -16.35
CA LYS A 279 16.72 10.98 -17.64
C LYS A 279 17.48 10.06 -18.62
N LYS A 280 18.77 9.79 -18.38
CA LYS A 280 19.62 8.92 -19.21
C LYS A 280 19.88 7.54 -18.60
N LEU A 281 19.42 7.28 -17.38
CA LEU A 281 19.72 6.04 -16.66
C LEU A 281 18.45 5.23 -16.40
N VAL A 282 18.58 3.90 -16.42
CA VAL A 282 17.47 3.00 -16.15
C VAL A 282 17.44 2.69 -14.65
N PRO A 283 16.30 2.88 -13.95
CA PRO A 283 16.15 2.44 -12.57
C PRO A 283 16.31 0.92 -12.51
N SER A 284 17.21 0.45 -11.66
CA SER A 284 17.57 -0.98 -11.57
C SER A 284 16.99 -1.64 -10.32
N MET A 285 17.31 -1.12 -9.14
CA MET A 285 16.92 -1.69 -7.86
C MET A 285 16.44 -0.62 -6.90
N VAL A 286 15.42 -0.93 -6.10
CA VAL A 286 14.90 -0.08 -5.03
C VAL A 286 15.97 0.14 -3.97
N ARG A 287 16.21 1.40 -3.60
CA ARG A 287 17.01 1.76 -2.42
C ARG A 287 16.14 1.92 -1.19
N ILE A 288 15.05 2.65 -1.34
CA ILE A 288 14.09 2.95 -0.28
C ILE A 288 12.72 3.20 -0.90
N MET A 289 11.67 2.73 -0.22
CA MET A 289 10.30 3.10 -0.55
C MET A 289 9.94 4.40 0.18
N ILE A 290 9.38 5.35 -0.56
CA ILE A 290 8.92 6.64 -0.05
C ILE A 290 7.47 6.54 0.42
N THR A 291 6.58 5.99 -0.41
CA THR A 291 5.18 5.78 -0.04
C THR A 291 4.70 4.41 -0.48
N PRO A 292 3.84 3.74 0.30
CA PRO A 292 3.34 2.41 -0.03
C PRO A 292 2.38 2.44 -1.23
N GLY A 293 2.19 1.26 -1.82
CA GLY A 293 1.21 1.04 -2.88
C GLY A 293 0.00 0.26 -2.39
N PHE A 294 -1.03 0.17 -3.23
CA PHE A 294 -2.27 -0.54 -2.90
C PHE A 294 -2.79 -1.33 -4.09
N TYR A 295 -3.39 -2.49 -3.83
CA TYR A 295 -4.18 -3.21 -4.83
C TYR A 295 -5.64 -2.77 -4.76
N VAL A 296 -6.23 -2.44 -5.91
CA VAL A 296 -7.59 -1.92 -6.00
C VAL A 296 -8.31 -2.60 -7.16
N TYR A 297 -9.03 -3.70 -6.87
CA TYR A 297 -9.88 -4.43 -7.83
C TYR A 297 -9.23 -4.63 -9.22
N GLY A 298 -8.07 -5.28 -9.25
CA GLY A 298 -7.31 -5.53 -10.49
C GLY A 298 -6.46 -4.37 -10.99
N ASN A 299 -6.59 -3.19 -10.37
CA ASN A 299 -5.71 -2.05 -10.59
C ASN A 299 -4.68 -1.91 -9.45
N VAL A 300 -3.67 -1.08 -9.69
CA VAL A 300 -2.58 -0.83 -8.74
C VAL A 300 -2.41 0.66 -8.54
N VAL A 301 -2.43 1.08 -7.29
CA VAL A 301 -1.86 2.39 -6.89
C VAL A 301 -0.38 2.17 -6.66
N LYS A 302 0.45 2.69 -7.57
CA LYS A 302 1.90 2.49 -7.54
C LYS A 302 2.52 3.02 -6.25
N CYS A 303 3.45 2.27 -5.66
CA CYS A 303 4.31 2.78 -4.60
C CYS A 303 5.34 3.75 -5.18
N LYS A 304 5.81 4.71 -4.37
CA LYS A 304 6.86 5.65 -4.79
C LYS A 304 8.18 5.20 -4.20
N VAL A 305 9.23 5.15 -5.00
CA VAL A 305 10.55 4.62 -4.62
C VAL A 305 11.67 5.56 -5.05
N ILE A 306 12.84 5.39 -4.43
CA ILE A 306 14.10 5.90 -4.97
C ILE A 306 14.93 4.69 -5.39
N CYS A 307 15.46 4.72 -6.61
CA CYS A 307 16.21 3.62 -7.19
C CYS A 307 17.73 3.83 -7.21
N ARG A 308 18.47 2.74 -7.35
CA ARG A 308 19.82 2.71 -7.92
C ARG A 308 19.70 2.65 -9.42
N TYR A 309 20.64 3.25 -10.11
CA TYR A 309 20.65 3.30 -11.56
C TYR A 309 21.78 2.45 -12.12
N SER A 310 21.52 1.76 -13.23
CA SER A 310 22.56 1.12 -14.04
C SER A 310 22.88 1.98 -15.26
N ASN A 311 24.15 1.98 -15.68
CA ASN A 311 24.54 2.52 -16.97
C ASN A 311 24.22 1.47 -18.04
N ASN A 312 23.52 1.88 -19.09
CA ASN A 312 23.14 1.00 -20.20
C ASN A 312 24.32 0.61 -21.13
N VAL A 313 25.57 0.80 -20.68
CA VAL A 313 26.78 0.61 -21.48
C VAL A 313 27.32 -0.82 -21.40
N ASP A 314 27.06 -1.53 -20.29
CA ASP A 314 27.68 -2.85 -20.04
C ASP A 314 26.97 -4.02 -20.75
N SER A 315 25.77 -3.82 -21.28
CA SER A 315 25.04 -4.88 -22.01
C SER A 315 25.53 -5.10 -23.45
N SER A 316 26.38 -4.20 -23.98
CA SER A 316 26.88 -4.28 -25.37
C SER A 316 28.25 -4.94 -25.52
N LEU A 317 28.93 -5.25 -24.41
CA LEU A 317 30.29 -5.83 -24.42
C LEU A 317 30.32 -7.35 -24.19
N ILE A 318 29.18 -7.98 -23.91
CA ILE A 318 29.12 -9.44 -23.69
C ILE A 318 28.82 -10.20 -25.00
N ASP A 319 28.36 -9.52 -26.05
CA ASP A 319 27.92 -10.16 -27.31
C ASP A 319 28.93 -10.08 -28.48
N LYS A 320 30.19 -9.67 -28.20
CA LYS A 320 31.25 -9.55 -29.23
C LYS A 320 32.48 -10.42 -29.01
N GLY A 321 32.43 -11.40 -28.12
CA GLY A 321 33.59 -12.20 -27.75
C GLY A 321 33.40 -13.70 -27.96
N LEU A 322 33.16 -14.16 -29.20
CA LEU A 322 33.42 -15.54 -29.65
C LEU A 322 33.26 -15.61 -31.19
N THR A 323 34.18 -14.99 -31.93
CA THR A 323 34.53 -15.48 -33.27
C THR A 323 35.94 -16.04 -33.20
N SER A 324 36.02 -17.36 -33.33
CA SER A 324 37.25 -18.10 -33.46
C SER A 324 37.98 -17.67 -34.73
N SER A 325 39.19 -17.14 -34.58
CA SER A 325 40.19 -17.18 -35.64
C SER A 325 41.31 -18.10 -35.17
N SER A 326 41.52 -19.17 -35.92
CA SER A 326 42.77 -19.90 -35.93
C SER A 326 43.18 -20.05 -37.39
N PRO A 327 44.47 -19.80 -37.72
CA PRO A 327 44.98 -19.87 -39.08
C PRO A 327 45.04 -21.29 -39.63
#